data_AF-A0A183CUI5-F1
#
_entry.id   AF-A0A183CUI5-F1
#
_cell.length_a   1.000
_cell.length_b   1.000
_cell.length_c   1.000
_cell.angle_alpha   90.00
_cell.angle_beta   90.00
_cell.angle_gamma   90.00
#
_symmetry.space_group_name_H-M   'P 1'
#
loop_
_entity.id
_entity.type
_entity.pdbx_description
1 polymer ?
#
loop_
_entity_poly.entity_id
_entity_poly.type
_entity_poly.pdbx_seq_one_letter_code
_entity_poly.pdbx_strand_id
1 'polypeptide(L)'
;MRAFLDCSRDYRRVSAEFKRKFPLKTAKDVRDKHLAEVVEKRLIDCDQKSKKDYWMNLMKSLPKAKLSASEEEECRNGLVQERIACVNLMSFTCQFIKREYAFRLVPARVIMQEARLAEDGAEKCATMVRFIKKHDQPKK
;
A
#
# COMPACT_ATOMS: atom_id res chain seq x y z
N MET A 1 10.57 17.98 -5.55
CA MET A 1 9.50 16.95 -5.45
C MET A 1 8.43 17.39 -4.43
N ARG A 2 7.68 18.47 -4.72
CA ARG A 2 6.73 19.11 -3.76
C ARG A 2 5.24 18.82 -4.05
N ALA A 3 4.91 17.87 -4.91
CA ALA A 3 3.53 17.55 -5.28
C ALA A 3 2.78 16.65 -4.26
N PHE A 4 3.45 16.21 -3.19
CA PHE A 4 2.90 15.23 -2.21
C PHE A 4 2.15 15.85 -1.02
N LEU A 5 2.08 17.19 -0.89
CA LEU A 5 1.73 17.84 0.38
C LEU A 5 0.23 18.02 0.67
N ASP A 6 -0.67 17.92 -0.32
CA ASP A 6 -2.10 18.26 -0.13
C ASP A 6 -3.04 17.07 0.05
N CYS A 7 -2.51 15.86 0.25
CA CYS A 7 -3.40 14.74 0.54
C CYS A 7 -3.81 14.70 2.00
N SER A 8 -5.13 14.67 2.23
CA SER A 8 -5.68 14.33 3.53
C SER A 8 -5.08 13.01 4.04
N ARG A 9 -4.53 13.02 5.26
CA ARG A 9 -4.13 11.81 5.97
C ARG A 9 -5.29 11.11 6.68
N ASP A 10 -6.49 11.69 6.61
CA ASP A 10 -7.73 10.97 6.93
C ASP A 10 -8.07 10.02 5.77
N TYR A 11 -7.53 8.81 5.83
CA TYR A 11 -7.68 7.81 4.77
C TYR A 11 -9.10 7.25 4.67
N ARG A 12 -9.88 7.32 5.75
CA ARG A 12 -11.31 7.01 5.72
C ARG A 12 -12.06 8.01 4.84
N ARG A 13 -11.75 9.30 5.00
CA ARG A 13 -12.28 10.34 4.11
C ARG A 13 -11.79 10.17 2.66
N VAL A 14 -10.50 9.88 2.45
CA VAL A 14 -9.95 9.65 1.10
C VAL A 14 -10.64 8.48 0.41
N SER A 15 -10.83 7.35 1.10
CA SER A 15 -11.56 6.19 0.60
C SER A 15 -13.02 6.51 0.26
N ALA A 16 -13.71 7.26 1.13
CA ALA A 16 -15.08 7.69 0.88
C ALA A 16 -15.18 8.57 -0.37
N GLU A 17 -14.26 9.52 -0.56
CA GLU A 17 -14.21 10.35 -1.77
C GLU A 17 -13.84 9.54 -3.02
N PHE A 18 -12.91 8.58 -2.90
CA PHE A 18 -12.57 7.66 -3.98
C PHE A 18 -13.80 6.89 -4.46
N LYS A 19 -14.57 6.33 -3.54
CA LYS A 19 -15.83 5.63 -3.83
C LYS A 19 -16.90 6.55 -4.44
N ARG A 20 -17.02 7.79 -3.95
CA ARG A 20 -17.99 8.78 -4.45
C ARG A 20 -17.77 9.17 -5.91
N LYS A 21 -16.55 9.00 -6.46
CA LYS A 21 -16.26 9.25 -7.87
C LYS A 21 -16.90 8.22 -8.81
N PHE A 22 -17.25 7.03 -8.34
CA PHE A 22 -17.83 5.99 -9.17
C PHE A 22 -19.30 6.29 -9.48
N PRO A 23 -19.77 6.14 -10.74
CA PRO A 23 -21.17 6.32 -11.08
C PRO A 23 -22.09 5.39 -10.28
N LEU A 24 -23.28 5.88 -9.91
CA LEU A 24 -24.27 5.13 -9.11
C LEU A 24 -24.69 3.78 -9.74
N LYS A 25 -24.62 3.67 -11.08
CA LYS A 25 -24.93 2.42 -11.80
C LYS A 25 -23.83 1.36 -11.62
N THR A 26 -22.58 1.78 -11.39
CA THR A 26 -21.43 0.91 -11.12
C THR A 26 -21.35 0.55 -9.63
N ALA A 27 -21.64 1.52 -8.75
CA ALA A 27 -21.61 1.35 -7.30
C ALA A 27 -22.61 0.34 -6.70
N LYS A 28 -23.55 -0.19 -7.51
CA LYS A 28 -24.46 -1.28 -7.11
C LYS A 28 -23.78 -2.65 -7.11
N ASP A 29 -22.61 -2.79 -7.73
CA ASP A 29 -21.85 -4.02 -7.71
C ASP A 29 -21.11 -4.17 -6.37
N VAL A 30 -21.28 -5.31 -5.70
CA VAL A 30 -20.59 -5.66 -4.44
C VAL A 30 -19.07 -5.53 -4.60
N ARG A 31 -18.57 -5.74 -5.82
CA ARG A 31 -17.16 -5.54 -6.17
C ARG A 31 -16.67 -4.14 -5.84
N ASP A 32 -17.42 -3.09 -6.18
CA ASP A 32 -17.00 -1.69 -6.01
C ASP A 32 -16.96 -1.23 -4.55
N LYS A 33 -17.80 -1.79 -3.67
CA LYS A 33 -17.71 -1.55 -2.22
C LYS A 33 -16.41 -2.11 -1.64
N HIS A 34 -16.06 -3.32 -2.04
CA HIS A 34 -14.82 -3.97 -1.61
C HIS A 34 -13.57 -3.22 -2.14
N LEU A 35 -13.64 -2.60 -3.33
CA LEU A 35 -12.54 -1.81 -3.89
C LEU A 35 -12.12 -0.65 -2.95
N ALA A 36 -13.08 0.13 -2.47
CA ALA A 36 -12.79 1.27 -1.60
C ALA A 36 -12.17 0.83 -0.26
N GLU A 37 -12.65 -0.29 0.31
CA GLU A 37 -12.12 -0.86 1.55
C GLU A 37 -10.67 -1.34 1.38
N VAL A 38 -10.35 -1.98 0.25
CA VAL A 38 -8.98 -2.41 -0.08
C VAL A 38 -8.06 -1.19 -0.20
N VAL A 39 -8.48 -0.15 -0.94
CA VAL A 39 -7.70 1.09 -1.07
C VAL A 39 -7.48 1.75 0.30
N GLU A 40 -8.51 1.84 1.14
CA GLU A 40 -8.42 2.40 2.49
C GLU A 40 -7.39 1.66 3.35
N LYS A 41 -7.54 0.32 3.45
CA LYS A 41 -6.66 -0.52 4.25
C LYS A 41 -5.21 -0.38 3.80
N ARG A 42 -4.98 -0.33 2.49
CA ARG A 42 -3.64 -0.22 1.91
C ARG A 42 -3.04 1.17 2.11
N LEU A 43 -3.82 2.24 1.98
CA LEU A 43 -3.35 3.60 2.29
C LEU A 43 -2.91 3.73 3.75
N ILE A 44 -3.69 3.18 4.69
CA ILE A 44 -3.34 3.16 6.12
C ILE A 44 -2.03 2.41 6.35
N ASP A 45 -1.90 1.20 5.79
CA ASP A 45 -0.70 0.37 5.94
C ASP A 45 0.54 1.05 5.35
N CYS A 46 0.43 1.61 4.15
CA CYS A 46 1.49 2.36 3.48
C CYS A 46 1.95 3.58 4.29
N ASP A 47 1.03 4.38 4.85
CA ASP A 47 1.38 5.52 5.69
C ASP A 47 2.07 5.11 6.98
N GLN A 48 1.57 4.05 7.65
CA GLN A 48 2.21 3.51 8.85
C GLN A 48 3.61 2.98 8.57
N LYS A 49 3.81 2.25 7.47
CA LYS A 49 5.11 1.73 7.05
C LYS A 49 6.08 2.84 6.67
N SER A 50 5.60 3.85 5.96
CA SER A 50 6.38 5.04 5.58
C SER A 50 6.87 5.81 6.80
N LYS A 51 5.99 6.12 7.76
CA LYS A 51 6.34 6.84 9.00
C LYS A 51 7.36 6.13 9.88
N LYS A 52 7.46 4.80 9.76
CA LYS A 52 8.36 3.95 10.56
C LYS A 52 9.63 3.55 9.80
N ASP A 53 9.88 4.10 8.61
CA ASP A 53 10.95 3.67 7.71
C ASP A 53 11.00 2.14 7.52
N TYR A 54 9.83 1.50 7.51
CA TYR A 54 9.66 0.05 7.61
C TYR A 54 10.51 -0.71 6.58
N TRP A 55 10.43 -0.33 5.31
CA TRP A 55 11.16 -1.01 4.23
C TRP A 55 12.67 -0.90 4.40
N MET A 56 13.18 0.27 4.81
CA MET A 56 14.61 0.45 5.06
C MET A 56 15.08 -0.35 6.27
N ASN A 57 14.28 -0.39 7.33
CA ASN A 57 14.60 -1.16 8.53
C ASN A 57 14.62 -2.67 8.24
N LEU A 58 13.68 -3.19 7.45
CA LEU A 58 13.72 -4.58 7.01
C LEU A 58 14.90 -4.88 6.09
N MET A 59 15.23 -3.99 5.14
CA MET A 59 16.41 -4.14 4.29
C MET A 59 17.72 -4.24 5.09
N LYS A 60 17.84 -3.52 6.21
CA LYS A 60 19.00 -3.61 7.10
C LYS A 60 19.04 -4.90 7.92
N SER A 61 17.89 -5.49 8.18
CA SER A 61 17.76 -6.73 8.98
C SER A 61 17.77 -8.00 8.13
N LEU A 62 17.54 -7.91 6.81
CA LEU A 62 17.53 -9.01 5.85
C LEU A 62 18.76 -9.94 5.99
N PRO A 63 20.01 -9.42 6.01
CA PRO A 63 21.20 -10.28 6.12
C PRO A 63 21.30 -11.07 7.43
N LYS A 64 20.53 -10.68 8.47
CA LYS A 64 20.54 -11.33 9.80
C LYS A 64 19.52 -12.47 9.90
N ALA A 65 18.61 -12.60 8.94
CA ALA A 65 17.46 -13.50 9.02
C ALA A 65 17.77 -14.97 8.66
N LYS A 66 19.03 -15.32 8.37
CA LYS A 66 19.47 -16.68 7.98
C LYS A 66 18.61 -17.30 6.86
N LEU A 67 18.19 -16.48 5.90
CA LEU A 67 17.45 -16.91 4.71
C LEU A 67 18.40 -17.51 3.67
N SER A 68 17.87 -18.32 2.76
CA SER A 68 18.60 -18.65 1.53
C SER A 68 18.78 -17.42 0.65
N ALA A 69 19.76 -17.44 -0.26
CA ALA A 69 20.00 -16.34 -1.19
C ALA A 69 18.76 -16.00 -2.04
N SER A 70 18.02 -17.03 -2.47
CA SER A 70 16.77 -16.89 -3.22
C SER A 70 15.68 -16.19 -2.41
N GLU A 71 15.48 -16.58 -1.15
CA GLU A 71 14.49 -15.95 -0.27
C GLU A 71 14.88 -14.50 0.09
N GLU A 72 16.18 -14.24 0.28
CA GLU A 72 16.67 -12.88 0.53
C GLU A 72 16.41 -11.96 -0.67
N GLU A 73 16.71 -12.43 -1.88
CA GLU A 73 16.46 -11.70 -3.13
C GLU A 73 14.97 -11.46 -3.35
N GLU A 74 14.13 -12.49 -3.19
CA GLU A 74 12.68 -12.38 -3.33
C GLU A 74 12.11 -11.36 -2.35
N CYS A 75 12.54 -11.40 -1.09
CA CYS A 75 12.12 -10.42 -0.09
C CYS A 75 12.63 -9.02 -0.44
N ARG A 76 13.89 -8.83 -0.82
CA ARG A 76 14.42 -7.53 -1.24
C ARG A 76 13.59 -6.94 -2.39
N ASN A 77 13.27 -7.74 -3.39
CA ASN A 77 12.43 -7.34 -4.52
C ASN A 77 11.01 -6.98 -4.05
N GLY A 78 10.44 -7.76 -3.12
CA GLY A 78 9.16 -7.48 -2.48
C GLY A 78 9.12 -6.14 -1.74
N LEU A 79 10.13 -5.83 -0.92
CA LEU A 79 10.22 -4.56 -0.19
C LEU A 79 10.29 -3.35 -1.14
N VAL A 80 11.07 -3.47 -2.22
CA VAL A 80 11.19 -2.41 -3.22
C VAL A 80 9.87 -2.22 -3.96
N GLN A 81 9.25 -3.32 -4.42
CA GLN A 81 7.96 -3.30 -5.09
C GLN A 81 6.87 -2.68 -4.20
N GLU A 82 6.76 -3.14 -2.96
CA GLU A 82 5.78 -2.63 -2.00
C GLU A 82 5.96 -1.13 -1.76
N ARG A 83 7.20 -0.66 -1.56
CA ARG A 83 7.48 0.76 -1.34
C ARG A 83 7.05 1.61 -2.53
N ILE A 84 7.38 1.19 -3.75
CA ILE A 84 7.00 1.90 -4.97
C ILE A 84 5.47 1.94 -5.10
N ALA A 85 4.82 0.79 -4.94
CA ALA A 85 3.37 0.65 -5.01
C ALA A 85 2.66 1.53 -3.97
N CYS A 86 3.20 1.62 -2.75
CA CYS A 86 2.67 2.50 -1.71
C CYS A 86 2.76 3.99 -2.08
N VAL A 87 3.90 4.44 -2.63
CA VAL A 87 4.07 5.83 -3.07
C VAL A 87 3.10 6.15 -4.21
N ASN A 88 2.95 5.24 -5.17
CA ASN A 88 2.02 5.37 -6.28
C ASN A 88 0.57 5.38 -5.81
N LEU A 89 0.17 4.43 -4.97
CA LEU A 89 -1.17 4.33 -4.41
C LEU A 89 -1.59 5.63 -3.72
N MET A 90 -0.73 6.17 -2.86
CA MET A 90 -0.97 7.43 -2.17
C MET A 90 -1.11 8.59 -3.18
N SER A 91 -0.17 8.71 -4.11
CA SER A 91 -0.15 9.79 -5.11
C SER A 91 -1.38 9.75 -6.02
N PHE A 92 -1.67 8.60 -6.62
CA PHE A 92 -2.74 8.43 -7.60
C PHE A 92 -4.11 8.58 -6.96
N THR A 93 -4.31 7.96 -5.79
CA THR A 93 -5.58 8.12 -5.07
C THR A 93 -5.80 9.58 -4.71
N CYS A 94 -4.76 10.28 -4.28
CA CYS A 94 -4.88 11.69 -3.95
C CYS A 94 -5.32 12.57 -5.13
N GLN A 95 -4.69 12.36 -6.29
CA GLN A 95 -5.03 13.08 -7.51
C GLN A 95 -6.45 12.77 -7.96
N PHE A 96 -6.86 11.51 -7.87
CA PHE A 96 -8.16 11.02 -8.32
C PHE A 96 -9.33 11.61 -7.51
N ILE A 97 -9.16 11.81 -6.20
CA ILE A 97 -10.23 12.34 -5.34
C ILE A 97 -10.42 13.85 -5.45
N LYS A 98 -9.52 14.58 -6.12
CA LYS A 98 -9.67 16.04 -6.32
C LYS A 98 -10.99 16.32 -7.03
N ARG A 99 -11.77 17.30 -6.55
CA ARG A 99 -13.12 17.60 -7.08
C ARG A 99 -13.12 17.86 -8.58
N GLU A 100 -12.15 18.63 -9.05
CA GLU A 100 -11.94 19.01 -10.46
C GLU A 100 -11.60 17.81 -11.38
N TYR A 101 -11.10 16.71 -10.81
CA TYR A 101 -10.77 15.52 -11.58
C TYR A 101 -12.04 14.71 -11.92
N ALA A 102 -12.45 14.72 -13.19
CA ALA A 102 -13.57 13.91 -13.64
C ALA A 102 -13.24 12.41 -13.54
N PHE A 103 -14.22 11.59 -13.18
CA PHE A 103 -14.04 10.14 -13.11
C PHE A 103 -13.61 9.57 -14.46
N ARG A 104 -12.59 8.71 -14.43
CA ARG A 104 -12.19 7.86 -15.56
C ARG A 104 -11.87 6.47 -15.02
N LEU A 105 -12.32 5.44 -15.74
CA LEU A 105 -12.17 4.04 -15.32
C LEU A 105 -10.69 3.61 -15.25
N VAL A 106 -9.86 4.08 -16.19
CA VAL A 106 -8.44 3.70 -16.28
C VAL A 106 -7.66 4.12 -15.02
N PRO A 107 -7.68 5.39 -14.56
CA PRO A 107 -7.06 5.78 -13.29
C PRO A 107 -7.54 4.96 -12.08
N ALA A 108 -8.85 4.67 -12.00
CA ALA A 108 -9.39 3.83 -10.94
C ALA A 108 -8.78 2.42 -10.96
N ARG A 109 -8.64 1.80 -12.14
CA ARG A 109 -7.98 0.50 -12.30
C ARG A 109 -6.50 0.54 -11.92
N VAL A 110 -5.78 1.60 -12.28
CA VAL A 110 -4.38 1.78 -11.91
C VAL A 110 -4.24 1.84 -10.38
N ILE A 111 -5.06 2.64 -9.70
CA ILE A 111 -5.08 2.71 -8.23
C ILE A 111 -5.30 1.32 -7.61
N MET A 112 -6.24 0.55 -8.15
CA MET A 112 -6.50 -0.81 -7.68
C MET A 112 -5.32 -1.76 -7.91
N GLN A 113 -4.62 -1.61 -9.03
CA GLN A 113 -3.43 -2.39 -9.32
C GLN A 113 -2.29 -2.08 -8.36
N GLU A 114 -2.05 -0.80 -8.05
CA GLU A 114 -1.04 -0.41 -7.04
C GLU A 114 -1.39 -0.96 -5.65
N ALA A 115 -2.67 -0.96 -5.27
CA ALA A 115 -3.11 -1.53 -4.00
C ALA A 115 -2.81 -3.04 -3.90
N ARG A 116 -2.96 -3.78 -5.00
CA ARG A 116 -2.62 -5.21 -5.08
C ARG A 116 -1.10 -5.43 -5.09
N LEU A 117 -0.36 -4.66 -5.87
CA LEU A 117 1.11 -4.75 -5.91
C LEU A 117 1.75 -4.48 -4.55
N ALA A 118 1.17 -3.59 -3.75
CA ALA A 118 1.58 -3.36 -2.37
C ALA A 118 1.33 -4.58 -1.48
N GLU A 119 0.19 -5.26 -1.65
CA GLU A 119 -0.13 -6.49 -0.93
C GLU A 119 0.80 -7.65 -1.34
N ASP A 120 0.95 -7.90 -2.64
CA ASP A 120 1.84 -8.93 -3.19
C ASP A 120 3.30 -8.70 -2.75
N GLY A 121 3.75 -7.44 -2.74
CA GLY A 121 5.09 -7.07 -2.28
C GLY A 121 5.31 -7.34 -0.80
N ALA A 122 4.29 -7.09 0.04
CA ALA A 122 4.34 -7.38 1.48
C ALA A 122 4.41 -8.88 1.77
N GLU A 123 3.74 -9.71 0.96
CA GLU A 123 3.71 -11.17 1.13
C GLU A 123 5.07 -11.83 0.85
N LYS A 124 5.83 -11.31 -0.12
CA LYS A 124 7.18 -11.80 -0.46
C LYS A 124 8.18 -11.78 0.71
N CYS A 125 7.95 -10.93 1.73
CA CYS A 125 8.77 -10.88 2.94
C CYS A 125 8.10 -11.48 4.18
N ALA A 126 6.94 -12.13 4.06
CA ALA A 126 6.15 -12.55 5.21
C ALA A 126 6.92 -13.51 6.15
N THR A 127 7.70 -14.44 5.59
CA THR A 127 8.53 -15.39 6.35
C THR A 127 9.57 -14.67 7.21
N MET A 128 10.28 -13.71 6.62
CA MET A 128 11.31 -12.89 7.28
C MET A 128 10.71 -12.01 8.37
N VAL A 129 9.57 -11.36 8.10
CA VAL A 129 8.86 -10.53 9.09
C VAL A 129 8.41 -11.37 10.29
N ARG A 130 7.95 -12.62 10.06
CA ARG A 130 7.63 -13.55 11.15
C ARG A 130 8.87 -13.92 11.97
N PHE A 131 10.02 -14.10 11.33
CA PHE A 131 11.28 -14.37 12.02
C PHE A 131 11.70 -13.19 12.92
N ILE A 132 11.73 -11.97 12.38
CA ILE A 132 12.04 -10.76 13.17
C ILE A 132 11.10 -10.61 14.35
N LYS A 133 9.78 -10.73 14.13
CA LYS A 133 8.80 -10.60 15.23
C LYS A 133 8.99 -11.63 16.34
N LYS A 134 9.51 -12.83 16.04
CA LYS A 134 9.82 -13.84 17.07
C LYS A 134 11.10 -13.53 17.83
N HIS A 135 12.09 -12.93 17.19
CA HIS A 135 13.39 -12.61 17.80
C HIS A 135 13.42 -11.26 18.53
N ASP A 136 12.61 -10.29 18.10
CA ASP A 136 12.51 -8.96 18.72
C ASP A 136 11.44 -8.88 19.82
N GLN A 137 10.71 -9.96 20.13
CA GLN A 137 9.85 -9.97 21.31
C GLN A 137 10.71 -9.92 22.58
N PRO A 138 10.51 -8.93 23.47
CA PRO A 138 11.21 -8.92 24.75
C PRO A 138 10.83 -10.22 25.47
N LYS A 139 11.84 -11.00 25.86
CA LYS A 139 11.63 -12.15 26.76
C LYS A 139 10.94 -11.60 28.01
N LYS A 140 9.68 -11.97 28.21
CA LYS A 140 8.99 -11.77 29.49
C LYS A 140 9.64 -12.63 30.56
#